data_AF-A0A4Y7SLM9-F1
#
_entry.id   AF-A0A4Y7SLM9-F1
#
_cell.length_a   1.000
_cell.length_b   1.000
_cell.length_c   1.000
_cell.angle_alpha   90.00
_cell.angle_beta   90.00
_cell.angle_gamma   90.00
#
_symmetry.space_group_name_H-M   'P 1'
#
loop_
_entity.id
_entity.type
_entity.pdbx_description
1 polymer ?
#
loop_
_entity_poly.entity_id
_entity_poly.type
_entity_poly.pdbx_seq_one_letter_code
_entity_poly.pdbx_strand_id
1 'polypeptide(L)' 'MEPWLLLALAIFAVPQSYALIRFPCSQLVTERFDPLVTPGIVSPHLHQIVGGVSSE' A
#
# COMPACT_ATOMS: atom_id res chain seq x y z
N MET A 1 25.47 28.19 21.74
CA MET A 1 24.75 26.93 21.51
C MET A 1 25.67 26.04 20.72
N GLU A 2 25.97 24.88 21.30
CA GLU A 2 27.09 24.07 20.88
C GLU A 2 26.68 23.29 19.60
N PRO A 3 27.21 23.54 18.37
CA PRO A 3 26.82 22.87 17.11
C PRO A 3 26.70 21.35 17.15
N TRP A 4 27.51 20.69 17.97
CA TRP A 4 27.50 19.24 18.21
C TRP A 4 26.14 18.77 18.78
N LEU A 5 25.52 19.59 19.63
CA LEU A 5 24.21 19.30 20.24
C LEU A 5 23.09 19.33 19.20
N LEU A 6 23.17 20.28 18.25
CA LEU A 6 22.20 20.39 17.16
C LEU A 6 22.32 19.20 16.20
N LEU A 7 23.54 18.75 15.94
CA LEU A 7 23.80 17.57 15.10
C LEU A 7 23.28 16.29 15.76
N ALA A 8 23.52 16.11 17.06
CA ALA A 8 23.00 14.97 17.82
C ALA A 8 21.46 14.95 17.83
N LEU A 9 20.82 16.11 18.02
CA LEU A 9 19.37 16.25 17.99
C LEU A 9 18.82 15.93 16.59
N ALA A 10 19.47 16.40 15.53
CA ALA A 10 19.05 16.13 14.15
C ALA A 10 19.09 14.64 13.82
N ILE A 11 20.17 13.93 14.20
CA ILE A 11 20.32 12.49 13.98
C ILE A 11 19.24 11.70 14.74
N PHE A 12 18.94 12.08 15.98
CA PHE A 12 17.92 11.41 16.79
C PHE A 12 16.50 11.73 16.32
N ALA A 13 16.27 12.91 15.75
CA ALA A 13 14.97 13.34 15.25
C ALA A 13 14.63 12.79 13.86
N VAL A 14 15.55 12.13 13.15
CA VAL A 14 15.22 11.48 11.88
C VAL A 14 14.35 10.25 12.18
N PRO A 15 13.08 10.22 11.74
CA PRO A 15 12.28 9.02 11.89
C PRO A 15 12.89 7.90 11.03
N GLN A 16 13.05 6.72 11.62
CA GLN A 16 13.32 5.50 10.84
C GLN A 16 12.06 5.17 10.04
N SER A 17 11.94 5.72 8.83
CA SER A 17 10.79 5.50 7.96
C SER A 17 10.89 4.13 7.29
N TYR A 18 10.04 3.20 7.72
CA TYR A 18 9.84 1.93 7.03
C TYR A 18 8.71 2.11 6.01
N ALA A 19 9.01 2.72 4.87
CA ALA A 19 8.06 2.90 3.76
C ALA A 19 7.94 1.60 2.95
N LEU A 20 7.43 0.54 3.57
CA LEU A 20 7.20 -0.74 2.89
C LEU A 20 5.75 -0.82 2.44
N ILE A 21 5.55 -1.06 1.14
CA ILE A 21 4.25 -1.47 0.61
C ILE A 21 3.98 -2.87 1.16
N ARG A 22 3.08 -2.96 2.15
CA ARG A 22 2.60 -4.24 2.66
C ARG A 22 1.65 -4.82 1.62
N PHE A 23 2.13 -5.80 0.87
CA PHE A 23 1.25 -6.64 0.08
C PHE A 23 0.47 -7.54 1.05
N PRO A 24 -0.86 -7.42 1.14
CA PRO A 24 -1.63 -8.21 2.06
C PRO A 24 -1.60 -9.68 1.64
N CYS A 25 -1.50 -10.59 2.62
CA CYS A 25 -1.65 -12.04 2.43
C CYS A 25 -3.12 -12.45 2.28
N SER A 26 -3.94 -11.61 1.64
CA SER A 26 -5.32 -11.95 1.30
C SER A 26 -5.30 -12.90 0.12
N GLN A 27 -6.34 -13.74 -0.01
CA GLN A 27 -6.51 -14.57 -1.20
C GLN A 27 -6.45 -13.69 -2.45
N LEU A 28 -5.53 -14.01 -3.36
CA LEU A 28 -5.39 -13.27 -4.61
C LEU A 28 -6.61 -13.59 -5.49
N VAL A 29 -7.61 -12.69 -5.47
CA VAL A 29 -8.76 -12.75 -6.37
C VAL A 29 -8.50 -11.79 -7.52
N THR A 30 -8.24 -12.33 -8.70
CA THR A 30 -8.15 -11.56 -9.94
C THR A 30 -9.53 -11.55 -10.59
N GLU A 31 -10.11 -10.37 -10.76
CA GLU A 31 -11.40 -10.21 -11.44
C GLU A 31 -11.25 -9.46 -12.76
N ARG A 32 -11.98 -9.93 -13.78
CA ARG A 32 -12.04 -9.34 -15.12
C ARG A 32 -13.32 -8.51 -15.32
N PHE A 33 -13.74 -7.85 -14.27
CA PHE A 33 -14.91 -6.99 -14.26
C PHE A 33 -14.47 -5.56 -14.00
N ASP A 34 -14.64 -4.69 -14.99
CA ASP A 34 -14.40 -3.24 -14.87
C ASP A 34 -15.76 -2.55 -14.88
N PRO A 35 -16.26 -2.10 -13.71
CA PRO A 35 -17.61 -1.56 -13.59
C PRO A 35 -17.76 -0.16 -14.22
N LEU A 36 -16.67 0.51 -14.60
CA LEU A 36 -16.70 1.91 -15.03
C LEU A 36 -16.41 2.08 -16.52
N VAL A 37 -15.46 1.33 -17.07
CA VAL A 37 -14.96 1.60 -18.44
C VAL A 37 -15.53 0.65 -19.47
N THR A 38 -15.69 -0.64 -19.13
CA THR A 38 -16.19 -1.67 -20.06
C THR A 38 -17.28 -2.53 -19.42
N PRO A 39 -18.45 -1.95 -19.08
CA PRO A 39 -19.54 -2.69 -18.46
C PRO A 39 -20.16 -3.72 -19.42
N GLY A 40 -20.54 -4.88 -18.89
CA GLY A 40 -21.29 -5.91 -19.63
C GLY A 40 -20.48 -6.81 -20.56
N ILE A 41 -19.15 -6.65 -20.61
CA ILE A 41 -18.23 -7.52 -21.38
C ILE A 41 -17.04 -7.93 -20.51
N VAL A 42 -16.27 -8.95 -20.94
CA VAL A 42 -15.03 -9.34 -20.26
C VAL A 42 -14.01 -8.19 -20.38
N SER A 43 -13.57 -7.65 -19.25
CA SER A 43 -12.65 -6.50 -19.25
C SER A 43 -11.30 -6.87 -19.87
N PRO A 44 -10.72 -5.98 -20.71
CA PRO A 44 -9.35 -6.16 -21.21
C PRO A 44 -8.30 -6.00 -20.10
N HIS A 45 -8.64 -5.35 -18.98
CA HIS A 45 -7.76 -5.14 -17.84
C HIS A 45 -8.05 -6.11 -16.70
N LEU A 46 -7.05 -6.37 -15.84
CA LEU A 46 -7.20 -7.15 -14.61
C LEU A 46 -7.20 -6.22 -13.41
N HIS A 47 -8.14 -6.43 -12.51
CA HIS A 47 -8.15 -5.78 -11.20
C HIS A 47 -7.76 -6.81 -10.15
N GLN A 48 -6.72 -6.48 -9.38
CA GLN A 48 -6.38 -7.23 -8.18
C GLN A 48 -7.23 -6.66 -7.04
N ILE A 49 -8.17 -7.46 -6.56
CA ILE A 49 -9.02 -7.06 -5.44
C ILE A 49 -8.29 -7.42 -4.16
N VAL A 50 -8.10 -6.41 -3.32
CA VAL A 50 -7.40 -6.52 -2.04
C VAL A 50 -8.40 -6.24 -0.93
N GLY A 51 -8.69 -7.25 -0.11
CA GLY A 51 -9.69 -7.17 0.96
C GLY A 51 -11.09 -7.58 0.49
N GLY A 52 -11.70 -8.49 1.25
CA GLY A 52 -13.01 -9.09 1.02
C GLY A 52 -13.32 -9.98 2.22
N VAL A 53 -14.58 -10.01 2.66
CA VAL A 53 -15.06 -10.42 4.00
C VAL A 53 -14.14 -11.36 4.80
N SER A 54 -13.64 -10.86 5.93
CA SER A 54 -13.09 -11.67 7.01
C SER A 54 -14.22 -12.50 7.62
N SER A 55 -14.23 -13.79 7.34
CA SER A 55 -14.73 -14.75 8.33
C SER A 55 -13.55 -15.00 9.27
N GLU A 56 -13.64 -14.40 10.47
CA GLU A 56 -12.60 -14.24 11.51
C GLU A 56 -11.54 -13.14 11.32
#